data_AF-A0A3D9LKM5-F1
#
_entry.id   AF-A0A3D9LKM5-F1
#
_cell.length_a   1.000
_cell.length_b   1.000
_cell.length_c   1.000
_cell.angle_alpha   90.00
_cell.angle_beta   90.00
_cell.angle_gamma   90.00
#
_symmetry.space_group_name_H-M   'P 1'
#
loop_
_entity.id
_entity.type
_entity.pdbx_description
1 polymer ?
#
loop_
_entity_poly.entity_id
_entity_poly.type
_entity_poly.pdbx_seq_one_letter_code
_entity_poly.pdbx_strand_id
1 'polypeptide(L)'
;MEKSEIVVIKAIEQLGSTEIHSSLRENLESLETEKIESLLNIESNNKLIKTDNEIRKIVSKAKNNAIISDNGEITELSTIVQTANLYFVKSIEGVDLKSLILFLNINCYLLANIKYFLQHNDYSSNDTKGIAEKIIELLNKISFDIKAQSGVPYHEKEMLKEYEEGIKNNNIKNTYSLIEAIERGGKGFHFNFLLEHIVKALYILNFGLFIKALKNLSSPQSFIFCLQSFTREQLFAISEEKSLTNKWFNFELIRQTTRHELEENLNNQNVRLVKNCLLKLVSDTSFFKQSVLYFPKSKIFNNALAETLALNSNKLQEDIISDCFEISKHTFYHEAKNIFKDNFKKSATEDRYLEMLEQVHNKWETFYNKISNSDEYQDDLLLTDYCDFIVEYFYEKFDDSDIIDNMNNCFNDLQYIVSIWTESQTQQITTFNLLLTRLYLLTYAFKGKEMNNKEMLKSFSDFESNSILISRFIEDKRDALIKVMKENIESTNR
;
A
#
# COMPACT_ATOMS: atom_id res chain seq x y z
N MET A 1 -13.39 -6.82 -20.24
CA MET A 1 -14.56 -5.92 -20.23
C MET A 1 -15.74 -6.71 -19.72
N GLU A 2 -16.34 -6.30 -18.60
CA GLU A 2 -17.46 -7.02 -17.99
C GLU A 2 -18.71 -6.94 -18.88
N LYS A 3 -19.59 -7.96 -18.84
CA LYS A 3 -20.86 -7.96 -19.60
C LYS A 3 -21.70 -6.70 -19.34
N SER A 4 -21.68 -6.20 -18.11
CA SER A 4 -22.35 -4.96 -17.71
C SER A 4 -21.84 -3.72 -18.48
N GLU A 5 -20.55 -3.63 -18.75
CA GLU A 5 -19.96 -2.49 -19.47
C GLU A 5 -20.33 -2.54 -20.96
N ILE A 6 -20.31 -3.74 -21.54
CA ILE A 6 -20.67 -3.98 -22.96
C ILE A 6 -22.09 -3.50 -23.27
N VAL A 7 -23.08 -3.86 -22.43
CA VAL A 7 -24.48 -3.51 -22.70
C VAL A 7 -24.73 -2.00 -22.60
N VAL A 8 -24.04 -1.31 -21.71
CA VAL A 8 -24.13 0.15 -21.57
C VAL A 8 -23.48 0.84 -22.78
N ILE A 9 -22.34 0.36 -23.27
CA ILE A 9 -21.72 0.87 -24.49
C ILE A 9 -22.66 0.70 -25.69
N LYS A 10 -23.25 -0.48 -25.86
CA LYS A 10 -24.26 -0.72 -26.93
C LYS A 10 -25.46 0.22 -26.83
N ALA A 11 -25.92 0.53 -25.61
CA ALA A 11 -27.00 1.48 -25.40
C ALA A 11 -26.59 2.92 -25.76
N ILE A 12 -25.32 3.31 -25.48
CA ILE A 12 -24.75 4.60 -25.90
C ILE A 12 -24.64 4.69 -27.42
N GLU A 13 -24.32 3.59 -28.12
CA GLU A 13 -24.28 3.55 -29.59
C GLU A 13 -25.65 3.80 -30.25
N GLN A 14 -26.75 3.66 -29.50
CA GLN A 14 -28.13 3.93 -29.96
C GLN A 14 -28.64 5.34 -29.59
N LEU A 15 -27.77 6.20 -29.06
CA LEU A 15 -28.10 7.59 -28.81
C LEU A 15 -28.50 8.30 -30.12
N GLY A 16 -29.53 9.14 -30.02
CA GLY A 16 -30.11 9.86 -31.16
C GLY A 16 -31.11 9.05 -32.00
N SER A 17 -31.18 7.73 -31.84
CA SER A 17 -32.18 6.87 -32.52
C SER A 17 -33.26 6.32 -31.59
N THR A 18 -33.30 6.76 -30.33
CA THR A 18 -34.24 6.29 -29.31
C THR A 18 -34.94 7.46 -28.61
N GLU A 19 -36.14 7.21 -28.08
CA GLU A 19 -36.92 8.20 -27.33
C GLU A 19 -36.40 8.36 -25.89
N ILE A 20 -36.82 9.44 -25.24
CA ILE A 20 -36.53 9.69 -23.82
C ILE A 20 -37.43 8.81 -22.95
N HIS A 21 -36.89 8.25 -21.88
CA HIS A 21 -37.66 7.47 -20.92
C HIS A 21 -38.55 8.38 -20.06
N SER A 22 -39.86 8.37 -20.32
CA SER A 22 -40.85 9.28 -19.71
C SER A 22 -40.84 9.28 -18.17
N SER A 23 -40.98 8.13 -17.51
CA SER A 23 -41.03 8.08 -16.04
C SER A 23 -39.72 8.52 -15.37
N LEU A 24 -38.58 8.26 -16.01
CA LEU A 24 -37.29 8.74 -15.53
C LEU A 24 -37.20 10.26 -15.70
N ARG A 25 -37.66 10.79 -16.83
CA ARG A 25 -37.72 12.23 -17.08
C ARG A 25 -38.58 12.95 -16.05
N GLU A 26 -39.77 12.46 -15.72
CA GLU A 26 -40.65 13.02 -14.69
C GLU A 26 -39.95 13.10 -13.32
N ASN A 27 -39.25 12.02 -12.94
CA ASN A 27 -38.47 11.99 -11.70
C ASN A 27 -37.33 13.02 -11.69
N LEU A 28 -36.63 13.17 -12.81
CA LEU A 28 -35.55 14.15 -12.93
C LEU A 28 -36.06 15.60 -12.95
N GLU A 29 -37.20 15.86 -13.58
CA GLU A 29 -37.85 17.18 -13.56
C GLU A 29 -38.28 17.59 -12.13
N SER A 30 -38.74 16.63 -11.32
CA SER A 30 -38.97 16.87 -9.89
C SER A 30 -37.68 17.31 -9.18
N LEU A 31 -36.55 16.68 -9.48
CA LEU A 31 -35.24 17.03 -8.92
C LEU A 31 -34.67 18.36 -9.48
N GLU A 32 -35.01 18.77 -10.71
CA GLU A 32 -34.58 20.04 -11.29
C GLU A 32 -35.05 21.25 -10.45
N THR A 33 -36.18 21.13 -9.74
CA THR A 33 -36.72 22.19 -8.88
C THR A 33 -35.94 22.39 -7.57
N GLU A 34 -35.11 21.42 -7.20
CA GLU A 34 -34.43 21.39 -5.91
C GLU A 34 -33.09 22.15 -5.96
N LYS A 35 -32.57 22.56 -4.81
CA LYS A 35 -31.25 23.20 -4.72
C LYS A 35 -30.13 22.16 -4.83
N ILE A 36 -28.98 22.55 -5.35
CA ILE A 36 -27.81 21.67 -5.49
C ILE A 36 -27.40 21.09 -4.13
N GLU A 37 -27.40 21.90 -3.07
CA GLU A 37 -27.05 21.46 -1.72
C GLU A 37 -27.99 20.34 -1.22
N SER A 38 -29.28 20.42 -1.56
CA SER A 38 -30.26 19.39 -1.23
C SER A 38 -30.01 18.10 -2.02
N LEU A 39 -29.63 18.21 -3.30
CA LEU A 39 -29.28 17.07 -4.16
C LEU A 39 -28.00 16.36 -3.72
N LEU A 40 -27.07 17.08 -3.09
CA LEU A 40 -25.86 16.49 -2.53
C LEU A 40 -26.10 15.87 -1.16
N ASN A 41 -27.12 16.30 -0.41
CA ASN A 41 -27.45 15.79 0.93
C ASN A 41 -28.80 15.06 0.99
N ILE A 42 -29.01 14.11 0.08
CA ILE A 42 -30.28 13.39 -0.09
C ILE A 42 -30.72 12.69 1.19
N GLU A 43 -29.79 12.16 2.00
CA GLU A 43 -30.09 11.42 3.24
C GLU A 43 -30.89 12.24 4.27
N SER A 44 -30.88 13.57 4.17
CA SER A 44 -31.63 14.47 5.04
C SER A 44 -33.08 14.75 4.59
N ASN A 45 -33.49 14.27 3.41
CA ASN A 45 -34.78 14.60 2.80
C ASN A 45 -35.53 13.37 2.27
N ASN A 46 -36.58 12.96 2.99
CA ASN A 46 -37.42 11.81 2.65
C ASN A 46 -38.04 11.85 1.25
N LYS A 47 -38.35 13.04 0.71
CA LYS A 47 -38.89 13.18 -0.66
C LYS A 47 -37.81 12.82 -1.69
N LEU A 48 -36.61 13.38 -1.53
CA LEU A 48 -35.47 13.11 -2.42
C LEU A 48 -35.03 11.65 -2.36
N ILE A 49 -35.04 11.05 -1.16
CA ILE A 49 -34.75 9.62 -0.99
C ILE A 49 -35.73 8.76 -1.80
N LYS A 50 -37.02 9.10 -1.80
CA LYS A 50 -38.02 8.35 -2.58
C LYS A 50 -37.76 8.46 -4.08
N THR A 51 -37.55 9.68 -4.59
CA THR A 51 -37.28 9.92 -6.00
C THR A 51 -35.98 9.23 -6.45
N ASP A 52 -34.91 9.31 -5.64
CA ASP A 52 -33.64 8.64 -5.93
C ASP A 52 -33.78 7.10 -5.96
N ASN A 53 -34.56 6.52 -5.03
CA ASN A 53 -34.86 5.09 -5.04
C ASN A 53 -35.68 4.66 -6.27
N GLU A 54 -36.56 5.52 -6.78
CA GLU A 54 -37.30 5.24 -8.01
C GLU A 54 -36.38 5.29 -9.23
N ILE A 55 -35.50 6.29 -9.32
CA ILE A 55 -34.45 6.35 -10.35
C ILE A 55 -33.60 5.09 -10.30
N ARG A 56 -33.10 4.70 -9.12
CA ARG A 56 -32.33 3.48 -8.92
C ARG A 56 -33.05 2.24 -9.45
N LYS A 57 -34.34 2.08 -9.11
CA LYS A 57 -35.16 0.94 -9.55
C LYS A 57 -35.29 0.89 -11.07
N ILE A 58 -35.60 2.02 -11.71
CA ILE A 58 -35.74 2.13 -13.17
C ILE A 58 -34.42 1.73 -13.84
N VAL A 59 -33.31 2.38 -13.45
CA VAL A 59 -31.99 2.16 -14.06
C VAL A 59 -31.48 0.73 -13.83
N SER A 60 -31.56 0.23 -12.59
CA SER A 60 -31.04 -1.10 -12.25
C SER A 60 -31.83 -2.22 -12.94
N LYS A 61 -33.16 -2.06 -13.06
CA LYS A 61 -34.01 -3.05 -13.72
C LYS A 61 -33.68 -3.15 -15.21
N ALA A 62 -33.66 -2.02 -15.92
CA ALA A 62 -33.34 -1.99 -17.34
C ALA A 62 -31.92 -2.53 -17.63
N LYS A 63 -30.94 -2.16 -16.79
CA LYS A 63 -29.57 -2.66 -16.89
C LYS A 63 -29.48 -4.18 -16.69
N ASN A 64 -30.12 -4.71 -15.65
CA ASN A 64 -30.11 -6.15 -15.37
C ASN A 64 -30.79 -6.96 -16.46
N ASN A 65 -31.92 -6.47 -16.96
CA ASN A 65 -32.63 -7.05 -18.11
C ASN A 65 -31.69 -7.14 -19.33
N ALA A 66 -31.07 -6.02 -19.72
CA ALA A 66 -30.13 -5.97 -20.84
C ALA A 66 -28.92 -6.92 -20.68
N ILE A 67 -28.50 -7.23 -19.45
CA ILE A 67 -27.42 -8.21 -19.18
C ILE A 67 -27.89 -9.66 -19.39
N ILE A 68 -29.15 -9.97 -19.08
CA ILE A 68 -29.72 -11.31 -19.09
C ILE A 68 -30.22 -11.70 -20.50
N SER A 69 -30.70 -10.75 -21.29
CA SER A 69 -31.29 -11.02 -22.60
C SER A 69 -30.32 -10.93 -23.78
N ASP A 70 -30.56 -11.74 -24.81
CA ASP A 70 -29.91 -11.62 -26.11
C ASP A 70 -30.67 -10.58 -26.97
N ASN A 71 -30.09 -9.37 -27.08
CA ASN A 71 -30.44 -8.25 -27.96
C ASN A 71 -31.79 -7.50 -27.81
N GLY A 72 -32.84 -8.09 -27.23
CA GLY A 72 -34.18 -7.47 -27.19
C GLY A 72 -34.39 -6.34 -26.15
N GLU A 73 -33.72 -6.38 -25.01
CA GLU A 73 -33.96 -5.45 -23.89
C GLU A 73 -32.94 -4.30 -23.80
N ILE A 74 -32.05 -4.19 -24.80
CA ILE A 74 -31.16 -3.02 -24.94
C ILE A 74 -31.99 -1.76 -25.17
N THR A 75 -33.13 -1.84 -25.84
CA THR A 75 -33.98 -0.68 -26.18
C THR A 75 -34.41 0.12 -24.95
N GLU A 76 -34.86 -0.53 -23.87
CA GLU A 76 -35.25 0.15 -22.62
C GLU A 76 -34.04 0.87 -21.99
N LEU A 77 -32.90 0.18 -21.91
CA LEU A 77 -31.64 0.77 -21.43
C LEU A 77 -31.20 1.95 -22.31
N SER A 78 -31.35 1.88 -23.63
CA SER A 78 -31.05 2.96 -24.56
C SER A 78 -31.90 4.19 -24.30
N THR A 79 -33.21 4.05 -24.02
CA THR A 79 -34.05 5.21 -23.64
C THR A 79 -33.60 5.89 -22.35
N ILE A 80 -33.10 5.13 -21.38
CA ILE A 80 -32.53 5.65 -20.12
C ILE A 80 -31.21 6.39 -20.41
N VAL A 81 -30.35 5.79 -21.22
CA VAL A 81 -29.06 6.37 -21.64
C VAL A 81 -29.28 7.65 -22.45
N GLN A 82 -30.29 7.68 -23.33
CA GLN A 82 -30.73 8.88 -24.05
C GLN A 82 -31.21 9.98 -23.10
N THR A 83 -31.97 9.61 -22.07
CA THR A 83 -32.42 10.56 -21.04
C THR A 83 -31.22 11.14 -20.28
N ALA A 84 -30.26 10.30 -19.89
CA ALA A 84 -29.03 10.74 -19.24
C ALA A 84 -28.20 11.65 -20.15
N ASN A 85 -28.05 11.30 -21.44
CA ASN A 85 -27.30 12.08 -22.41
C ASN A 85 -27.88 13.48 -22.60
N LEU A 86 -29.20 13.64 -22.55
CA LEU A 86 -29.83 14.97 -22.62
C LEU A 86 -29.35 15.90 -21.49
N TYR A 87 -29.25 15.39 -20.26
CA TYR A 87 -28.71 16.16 -19.14
C TYR A 87 -27.20 16.37 -19.24
N PHE A 88 -26.46 15.40 -19.79
CA PHE A 88 -25.03 15.52 -20.06
C PHE A 88 -24.75 16.65 -21.07
N VAL A 89 -25.38 16.62 -22.25
CA VAL A 89 -25.28 17.65 -23.30
C VAL A 89 -25.64 19.02 -22.74
N LYS A 90 -26.79 19.15 -22.07
CA LYS A 90 -27.21 20.40 -21.41
C LYS A 90 -26.18 20.92 -20.42
N SER A 91 -25.48 20.04 -19.71
CA SER A 91 -24.43 20.43 -18.76
C SER A 91 -23.16 20.95 -19.42
N ILE A 92 -22.73 20.36 -20.54
CA ILE A 92 -21.52 20.77 -21.26
C ILE A 92 -21.79 22.08 -22.02
N GLU A 93 -22.81 22.09 -22.87
CA GLU A 93 -23.11 23.23 -23.76
C GLU A 93 -23.66 24.44 -23.00
N GLY A 94 -24.48 24.18 -21.98
CA GLY A 94 -25.07 25.22 -21.13
C GLY A 94 -24.20 25.62 -19.94
N VAL A 95 -23.08 24.93 -19.70
CA VAL A 95 -22.25 25.07 -18.48
C VAL A 95 -23.12 24.94 -17.20
N ASP A 96 -24.09 24.04 -17.25
CA ASP A 96 -25.10 23.85 -16.21
C ASP A 96 -24.71 22.73 -15.23
N LEU A 97 -24.18 23.14 -14.07
CA LEU A 97 -23.80 22.25 -12.98
C LEU A 97 -24.95 21.39 -12.45
N LYS A 98 -26.18 21.91 -12.42
CA LYS A 98 -27.33 21.14 -11.93
C LYS A 98 -27.63 19.99 -12.89
N SER A 99 -27.60 20.26 -14.19
CA SER A 99 -27.78 19.22 -15.21
C SER A 99 -26.68 18.16 -15.13
N LEU A 100 -25.42 18.55 -14.86
CA LEU A 100 -24.35 17.57 -14.62
C LEU A 100 -24.66 16.68 -13.41
N ILE A 101 -25.11 17.27 -12.30
CA ILE A 101 -25.44 16.53 -11.08
C ILE A 101 -26.56 15.52 -11.34
N LEU A 102 -27.59 15.89 -12.10
CA LEU A 102 -28.68 14.98 -12.47
C LEU A 102 -28.20 13.86 -13.39
N PHE A 103 -27.35 14.17 -14.37
CA PHE A 103 -26.66 13.14 -15.17
C PHE A 103 -25.87 12.17 -14.29
N LEU A 104 -25.08 12.69 -13.35
CA LEU A 104 -24.26 11.87 -12.45
C LEU A 104 -25.11 11.03 -11.49
N ASN A 105 -26.25 11.53 -11.02
CA ASN A 105 -27.20 10.75 -10.20
C ASN A 105 -27.69 9.51 -10.97
N ILE A 106 -28.02 9.62 -12.25
CA ILE A 106 -28.36 8.46 -13.08
C ILE A 106 -27.12 7.58 -13.29
N ASN A 107 -25.97 8.20 -13.57
CA ASN A 107 -24.74 7.47 -13.89
C ASN A 107 -24.14 6.70 -12.70
N CYS A 108 -24.49 7.09 -11.47
CA CYS A 108 -24.24 6.33 -10.24
C CYS A 108 -24.79 4.88 -10.34
N TYR A 109 -25.89 4.68 -11.07
CA TYR A 109 -26.53 3.37 -11.24
C TYR A 109 -26.19 2.71 -12.58
N LEU A 110 -25.98 3.50 -13.65
CA LEU A 110 -25.51 2.99 -14.93
C LEU A 110 -24.07 2.47 -14.84
N LEU A 111 -23.21 3.17 -14.10
CA LEU A 111 -21.76 2.98 -14.04
C LEU A 111 -21.10 3.10 -15.43
N ALA A 112 -21.63 3.99 -16.28
CA ALA A 112 -21.07 4.23 -17.60
C ALA A 112 -19.80 5.09 -17.51
N ASN A 113 -18.80 4.75 -18.31
CA ASN A 113 -17.60 5.59 -18.43
C ASN A 113 -17.96 6.88 -19.22
N ILE A 114 -17.82 8.03 -18.57
CA ILE A 114 -18.16 9.35 -19.13
C ILE A 114 -17.42 9.62 -20.45
N LYS A 115 -16.25 8.99 -20.68
CA LYS A 115 -15.52 9.09 -21.95
C LYS A 115 -16.36 8.67 -23.16
N TYR A 116 -17.26 7.70 -23.02
CA TYR A 116 -18.13 7.28 -24.13
C TYR A 116 -19.17 8.35 -24.50
N PHE A 117 -19.70 9.08 -23.52
CA PHE A 117 -20.57 10.23 -23.80
C PHE A 117 -19.81 11.39 -24.44
N LEU A 118 -18.57 11.66 -24.01
CA LEU A 118 -17.72 12.67 -24.64
C LEU A 118 -17.45 12.34 -26.11
N GLN A 119 -17.09 11.08 -26.39
CA GLN A 119 -16.80 10.60 -27.74
C GLN A 119 -18.04 10.62 -28.63
N HIS A 120 -19.19 10.19 -28.13
CA HIS A 120 -20.42 10.16 -28.92
C HIS A 120 -20.88 11.57 -29.36
N ASN A 121 -20.73 12.56 -28.48
CA ASN A 121 -21.14 13.94 -28.75
C ASN A 121 -19.99 14.81 -29.30
N ASP A 122 -18.84 14.22 -29.68
CA ASP A 122 -17.67 14.91 -30.22
C ASP A 122 -17.12 16.08 -29.34
N TYR A 123 -17.22 15.96 -28.01
CA TYR A 123 -16.70 16.99 -27.11
C TYR A 123 -15.20 16.83 -26.82
N SER A 124 -14.48 17.95 -26.91
CA SER A 124 -13.08 18.07 -26.54
C SER A 124 -12.90 18.58 -25.10
N SER A 125 -11.66 18.54 -24.59
CA SER A 125 -11.32 19.08 -23.27
C SER A 125 -11.55 20.61 -23.13
N ASN A 126 -11.63 21.34 -24.24
CA ASN A 126 -11.95 22.77 -24.22
C ASN A 126 -13.44 23.00 -23.98
N ASP A 127 -14.30 22.16 -24.56
CA ASP A 127 -15.75 22.24 -24.41
C ASP A 127 -16.17 21.95 -22.97
N THR A 128 -15.48 21.03 -22.30
CA THR A 128 -15.74 20.65 -20.91
C THR A 128 -15.13 21.60 -19.87
N LYS A 129 -14.34 22.60 -20.30
CA LYS A 129 -13.59 23.47 -19.38
C LYS A 129 -14.51 24.26 -18.45
N GLY A 130 -15.58 24.87 -19.00
CA GLY A 130 -16.50 25.69 -18.22
C GLY A 130 -17.20 24.90 -17.11
N ILE A 131 -17.69 23.69 -17.44
CA ILE A 131 -18.35 22.83 -16.45
C ILE A 131 -17.36 22.30 -15.41
N ALA A 132 -16.11 21.99 -15.81
CA ALA A 132 -15.06 21.56 -14.89
C ALA A 132 -14.71 22.66 -13.87
N GLU A 133 -14.65 23.93 -14.28
CA GLU A 133 -14.47 25.07 -13.37
C GLU A 133 -15.64 25.18 -12.36
N LYS A 134 -16.88 24.94 -12.80
CA LYS A 134 -18.06 24.90 -11.90
C LYS A 134 -17.99 23.75 -10.89
N ILE A 135 -17.48 22.59 -11.29
CA ILE A 135 -17.23 21.47 -10.34
C ILE A 135 -16.22 21.90 -9.28
N ILE A 136 -15.12 22.55 -9.66
CA ILE A 136 -14.11 23.03 -8.70
C ILE A 136 -14.70 24.06 -7.73
N GLU A 137 -15.49 25.02 -8.24
CA GLU A 137 -16.22 25.97 -7.40
C GLU A 137 -17.12 25.27 -6.38
N LEU A 138 -17.79 24.19 -6.77
CA LEU A 138 -18.63 23.38 -5.89
C LEU A 138 -17.80 22.64 -4.83
N LEU A 139 -16.75 21.92 -5.25
CA LEU A 139 -15.90 21.14 -4.35
C LEU A 139 -15.22 22.04 -3.31
N ASN A 140 -14.82 23.26 -3.68
CA ASN A 140 -14.23 24.24 -2.75
C ASN A 140 -15.22 24.75 -1.69
N LYS A 141 -16.54 24.64 -1.91
CA LYS A 141 -17.57 25.01 -0.91
C LYS A 141 -17.84 23.90 0.09
N ILE A 142 -17.41 22.67 -0.20
CA ILE A 142 -17.66 21.51 0.65
C ILE A 142 -16.54 21.38 1.67
N SER A 143 -16.93 21.40 2.95
CA SER A 143 -16.00 21.14 4.06
C SER A 143 -15.88 19.65 4.29
N PHE A 144 -14.68 19.10 4.11
CA PHE A 144 -14.34 17.71 4.44
C PHE A 144 -13.81 17.54 5.86
N ASP A 145 -13.95 18.54 6.73
CA ASP A 145 -13.42 18.50 8.10
C ASP A 145 -14.03 17.36 8.94
N ILE A 146 -13.14 16.60 9.60
CA ILE A 146 -13.53 15.67 10.66
C ILE A 146 -13.77 16.50 11.93
N LYS A 147 -14.99 16.48 12.46
CA LYS A 147 -15.36 17.23 13.68
C LYS A 147 -16.06 16.32 14.67
N ALA A 148 -15.71 16.45 15.95
CA ALA A 148 -16.43 15.82 17.03
C ALA A 148 -17.86 16.37 17.11
N GLN A 149 -18.85 15.47 17.13
CA GLN A 149 -20.22 15.85 17.41
C GLN A 149 -20.40 16.18 18.90
N SER A 150 -21.44 16.94 19.24
CA SER A 150 -21.76 17.23 20.65
C SER A 150 -22.08 15.93 21.40
N GLY A 151 -21.38 15.65 22.49
CA GLY A 151 -21.64 14.49 23.35
C GLY A 151 -20.87 13.21 22.99
N VAL A 152 -19.91 13.27 22.06
CA VAL A 152 -19.05 12.09 21.76
C VAL A 152 -18.24 11.64 22.99
N PRO A 153 -17.97 10.33 23.13
CA PRO A 153 -17.16 9.76 24.21
C PRO A 153 -15.78 10.42 24.33
N TYR A 154 -15.19 10.36 25.53
CA TYR A 154 -13.86 10.93 25.82
C TYR A 154 -12.78 10.43 24.85
N HIS A 155 -12.76 9.12 24.58
CA HIS A 155 -11.81 8.48 23.67
C HIS A 155 -11.86 9.05 22.24
N GLU A 156 -13.05 9.31 21.69
CA GLU A 156 -13.18 9.91 20.35
C GLU A 156 -12.65 11.36 20.31
N LYS A 157 -12.80 12.10 21.41
CA LYS A 157 -12.23 13.45 21.54
C LYS A 157 -10.70 13.41 21.59
N GLU A 158 -10.13 12.45 22.31
CA GLU A 158 -8.68 12.27 22.34
C GLU A 158 -8.13 11.90 20.96
N MET A 159 -8.75 10.94 20.25
CA MET A 159 -8.32 10.59 18.89
C MET A 159 -8.39 11.77 17.92
N LEU A 160 -9.43 12.61 18.01
CA LEU A 160 -9.54 13.82 17.20
C LEU A 160 -8.45 14.84 17.54
N LYS A 161 -8.15 15.03 18.83
CA LYS A 161 -7.08 15.90 19.28
C LYS A 161 -5.71 15.41 18.79
N GLU A 162 -5.43 14.11 18.92
CA GLU A 162 -4.20 13.50 18.40
C GLU A 162 -4.07 13.68 16.89
N TYR A 163 -5.18 13.54 16.15
CA TYR A 163 -5.24 13.79 14.72
C TYR A 163 -4.92 15.24 14.36
N GLU A 164 -5.54 16.22 15.03
CA GLU A 164 -5.28 17.65 14.80
C GLU A 164 -3.83 18.03 15.12
N GLU A 165 -3.30 17.53 16.24
CA GLU A 165 -1.90 17.68 16.62
C GLU A 165 -0.97 16.97 15.62
N GLY A 166 -1.38 15.80 15.12
CA GLY A 166 -0.66 15.03 14.12
C GLY A 166 -0.49 15.79 12.81
N ILE A 167 -1.56 16.41 12.30
CA ILE A 167 -1.50 17.25 11.10
C ILE A 167 -0.57 18.43 11.33
N LYS A 168 -0.72 19.14 12.46
CA LYS A 168 0.09 20.31 12.79
C LYS A 168 1.59 19.97 12.89
N ASN A 169 1.90 18.82 13.49
CA ASN A 169 3.27 18.38 13.73
C ASN A 169 3.84 17.50 12.60
N ASN A 170 3.09 17.28 11.51
CA ASN A 170 3.46 16.36 10.43
C ASN A 170 3.79 14.94 10.94
N ASN A 171 3.01 14.46 11.91
CA ASN A 171 3.14 13.13 12.48
C ASN A 171 2.16 12.17 11.79
N ILE A 172 2.68 11.25 10.98
CA ILE A 172 1.88 10.30 10.19
C ILE A 172 1.08 9.38 11.11
N LYS A 173 1.71 8.83 12.16
CA LYS A 173 1.08 7.88 13.07
C LYS A 173 -0.14 8.48 13.76
N ASN A 174 0.00 9.69 14.31
CA ASN A 174 -1.09 10.35 15.02
C ASN A 174 -2.24 10.72 14.06
N THR A 175 -1.90 11.24 12.87
CA THR A 175 -2.89 11.58 11.84
C THR A 175 -3.65 10.35 11.35
N TYR A 176 -2.95 9.26 11.02
CA TYR A 176 -3.58 8.12 10.37
C TYR A 176 -4.25 7.14 11.34
N SER A 177 -3.96 7.23 12.64
CA SER A 177 -4.65 6.42 13.65
C SER A 177 -6.17 6.66 13.66
N LEU A 178 -6.60 7.93 13.55
CA LEU A 178 -8.04 8.26 13.44
C LEU A 178 -8.61 7.87 12.07
N ILE A 179 -7.89 8.13 10.98
CA ILE A 179 -8.31 7.79 9.62
C ILE A 179 -8.60 6.29 9.51
N GLU A 180 -7.68 5.45 9.98
CA GLU A 180 -7.86 4.00 9.98
C GLU A 180 -9.03 3.55 10.87
N ALA A 181 -9.23 4.20 12.02
CA ALA A 181 -10.37 3.90 12.89
C ALA A 181 -11.71 4.21 12.20
N ILE A 182 -11.79 5.34 11.48
CA ILE A 182 -12.96 5.70 10.67
C ILE A 182 -13.20 4.67 9.57
N GLU A 183 -12.14 4.24 8.86
CA GLU A 183 -12.23 3.22 7.81
C GLU A 183 -12.67 1.85 8.35
N ARG A 184 -12.20 1.45 9.54
CA ARG A 184 -12.65 0.20 10.21
C ARG A 184 -14.10 0.27 10.67
N GLY A 185 -14.65 1.47 10.89
CA GLY A 185 -16.04 1.70 11.26
C GLY A 185 -17.08 1.36 10.17
N GLY A 186 -16.66 0.86 9.00
CA GLY A 186 -17.53 0.29 7.98
C GLY A 186 -17.70 1.19 6.76
N LYS A 187 -18.32 2.36 6.91
CA LYS A 187 -18.53 3.30 5.78
C LYS A 187 -17.27 4.08 5.39
N GLY A 188 -16.29 4.20 6.29
CA GLY A 188 -15.07 4.99 6.05
C GLY A 188 -15.38 6.41 5.55
N PHE A 189 -14.62 6.86 4.55
CA PHE A 189 -14.82 8.16 3.90
C PHE A 189 -15.79 8.09 2.70
N HIS A 190 -16.53 6.99 2.52
CA HIS A 190 -17.57 6.83 1.49
C HIS A 190 -18.93 7.39 1.92
N PHE A 191 -18.94 8.58 2.51
CA PHE A 191 -20.15 9.17 3.07
C PHE A 191 -21.05 9.84 2.02
N ASN A 192 -20.58 10.03 0.78
CA ASN A 192 -21.37 10.63 -0.29
C ASN A 192 -20.97 10.13 -1.68
N PHE A 193 -21.71 9.14 -2.16
CA PHE A 193 -21.46 8.49 -3.45
C PHE A 193 -21.51 9.46 -4.64
N LEU A 194 -22.44 10.41 -4.63
CA LEU A 194 -22.58 11.40 -5.70
C LEU A 194 -21.38 12.36 -5.76
N LEU A 195 -20.84 12.77 -4.61
CA LEU A 195 -19.63 13.60 -4.56
C LEU A 195 -18.40 12.85 -5.12
N GLU A 196 -18.25 11.55 -4.84
CA GLU A 196 -17.19 10.74 -5.44
C GLU A 196 -17.31 10.71 -6.98
N HIS A 197 -18.53 10.56 -7.49
CA HIS A 197 -18.81 10.62 -8.92
C HIS A 197 -18.53 11.99 -9.53
N ILE A 198 -18.74 13.09 -8.78
CA ILE A 198 -18.37 14.45 -9.20
C ILE A 198 -16.85 14.61 -9.31
N VAL A 199 -16.08 14.11 -8.33
CA VAL A 199 -14.61 14.12 -8.38
C VAL A 199 -14.11 13.30 -9.58
N LYS A 200 -14.67 12.11 -9.80
CA LYS A 200 -14.34 11.26 -10.94
C LYS A 200 -14.71 11.91 -12.27
N ALA A 201 -15.84 12.63 -12.34
CA ALA A 201 -16.22 13.40 -13.51
C ALA A 201 -15.21 14.51 -13.80
N LEU A 202 -14.74 15.24 -12.80
CA LEU A 202 -13.70 16.27 -12.99
C LEU A 202 -12.42 15.68 -13.60
N TYR A 203 -11.97 14.51 -13.12
CA TYR A 203 -10.82 13.79 -13.70
C TYR A 203 -11.02 13.45 -15.18
N ILE A 204 -12.20 12.97 -15.56
CA ILE A 204 -12.49 12.56 -16.95
C ILE A 204 -12.69 13.77 -17.87
N LEU A 205 -13.46 14.77 -17.42
CA LEU A 205 -13.83 15.95 -18.20
C LEU A 205 -12.61 16.83 -18.46
N ASN A 206 -11.78 17.09 -17.44
CA ASN A 206 -10.60 17.92 -17.59
C ASN A 206 -9.51 17.56 -16.57
N PHE A 207 -8.63 16.64 -16.96
CA PHE A 207 -7.53 16.17 -16.12
C PHE A 207 -6.60 17.31 -15.65
N GLY A 208 -6.30 18.28 -16.50
CA GLY A 208 -5.43 19.40 -16.13
C GLY A 208 -6.02 20.28 -15.01
N LEU A 209 -7.33 20.54 -15.06
CA LEU A 209 -8.04 21.25 -13.99
C LEU A 209 -8.17 20.39 -12.72
N PHE A 210 -8.38 19.08 -12.85
CA PHE A 210 -8.35 18.14 -11.73
C PHE A 210 -7.02 18.20 -10.97
N ILE A 211 -5.89 18.14 -11.68
CA ILE A 211 -4.55 18.25 -11.07
C ILE A 211 -4.34 19.59 -10.38
N LYS A 212 -4.81 20.70 -10.97
CA LYS A 212 -4.79 22.03 -10.31
C LYS A 212 -5.63 22.05 -9.04
N ALA A 213 -6.80 21.41 -9.03
CA ALA A 213 -7.64 21.32 -7.84
C ALA A 213 -6.95 20.52 -6.72
N LEU A 214 -6.40 19.34 -7.04
CA LEU A 214 -5.63 18.54 -6.07
C LEU A 214 -4.45 19.31 -5.48
N LYS A 215 -3.73 20.10 -6.28
CA LYS A 215 -2.59 20.89 -5.82
C LYS A 215 -2.97 21.90 -4.72
N ASN A 216 -4.19 22.40 -4.74
CA ASN A 216 -4.67 23.40 -3.77
C ASN A 216 -5.20 22.76 -2.47
N LEU A 217 -5.33 21.43 -2.42
CA LEU A 217 -5.68 20.73 -1.19
C LEU A 217 -4.47 20.67 -0.26
N SER A 218 -4.74 20.68 1.04
CA SER A 218 -3.71 20.67 2.09
C SER A 218 -3.91 19.57 3.12
N SER A 219 -5.12 19.03 3.22
CA SER A 219 -5.52 18.17 4.33
C SER A 219 -5.55 16.69 3.92
N PRO A 220 -5.07 15.77 4.79
CA PRO A 220 -5.06 14.33 4.50
C PRO A 220 -6.44 13.78 4.14
N GLN A 221 -7.49 14.20 4.85
CA GLN A 221 -8.86 13.75 4.64
C GLN A 221 -9.42 14.15 3.27
N SER A 222 -9.06 15.34 2.77
CA SER A 222 -9.45 15.75 1.42
C SER A 222 -8.76 14.89 0.36
N PHE A 223 -7.49 14.53 0.57
CA PHE A 223 -6.79 13.60 -0.33
C PHE A 223 -7.42 12.22 -0.32
N ILE A 224 -7.75 11.67 0.86
CA ILE A 224 -8.45 10.39 0.99
C ILE A 224 -9.75 10.42 0.21
N PHE A 225 -10.60 11.42 0.49
CA PHE A 225 -11.89 11.55 -0.17
C PHE A 225 -11.75 11.64 -1.70
N CYS A 226 -10.78 12.42 -2.19
CA CYS A 226 -10.57 12.55 -3.61
C CYS A 226 -10.00 11.28 -4.25
N LEU A 227 -9.15 10.51 -3.55
CA LEU A 227 -8.41 9.39 -4.16
C LEU A 227 -9.09 8.03 -4.01
N GLN A 228 -9.95 7.84 -3.01
CA GLN A 228 -10.48 6.51 -2.61
C GLN A 228 -11.22 5.73 -3.71
N SER A 229 -11.80 6.41 -4.71
CA SER A 229 -12.65 5.78 -5.74
C SER A 229 -11.95 5.59 -7.09
N PHE A 230 -10.64 5.89 -7.16
CA PHE A 230 -9.85 5.76 -8.38
C PHE A 230 -9.25 4.37 -8.54
N THR A 231 -9.20 3.87 -9.78
CA THR A 231 -8.48 2.63 -10.09
C THR A 231 -6.97 2.84 -10.02
N ARG A 232 -6.19 1.77 -9.94
CA ARG A 232 -4.73 1.85 -9.86
C ARG A 232 -4.11 2.51 -11.09
N GLU A 233 -4.66 2.29 -12.29
CA GLU A 233 -4.20 2.94 -13.52
C GLU A 233 -4.41 4.45 -13.45
N GLN A 234 -5.52 4.89 -12.85
CA GLN A 234 -5.81 6.30 -12.63
C GLN A 234 -4.89 6.89 -11.56
N LEU A 235 -4.68 6.20 -10.44
CA LEU A 235 -3.72 6.61 -9.41
C LEU A 235 -2.29 6.72 -9.99
N PHE A 236 -1.91 5.79 -10.86
CA PHE A 236 -0.63 5.82 -11.57
C PHE A 236 -0.51 7.07 -12.45
N ALA A 237 -1.53 7.35 -13.28
CA ALA A 237 -1.54 8.54 -14.12
C ALA A 237 -1.43 9.83 -13.29
N ILE A 238 -2.10 9.89 -12.13
CA ILE A 238 -2.00 11.03 -11.22
C ILE A 238 -0.58 11.12 -10.60
N SER A 239 0.05 9.99 -10.26
CA SER A 239 1.37 9.98 -9.62
C SER A 239 2.52 10.51 -10.51
N GLU A 240 2.40 10.35 -11.84
CA GLU A 240 3.38 10.82 -12.82
C GLU A 240 3.38 12.35 -12.95
N GLU A 241 2.36 13.04 -12.41
CA GLU A 241 2.29 14.50 -12.39
C GLU A 241 3.33 15.10 -11.44
N LYS A 242 4.33 15.75 -12.03
CA LYS A 242 5.45 16.39 -11.31
C LYS A 242 5.02 17.57 -10.45
N SER A 243 3.90 18.21 -10.77
CA SER A 243 3.41 19.40 -10.08
C SER A 243 2.80 19.10 -8.70
N LEU A 244 2.49 17.84 -8.40
CA LEU A 244 1.91 17.38 -7.14
C LEU A 244 2.99 16.97 -6.13
N THR A 245 3.49 17.95 -5.38
CA THR A 245 4.59 17.77 -4.42
C THR A 245 4.14 17.72 -2.96
N ASN A 246 2.83 17.88 -2.68
CA ASN A 246 2.32 17.83 -1.31
C ASN A 246 2.66 16.47 -0.66
N LYS A 247 3.25 16.49 0.54
CA LYS A 247 3.71 15.28 1.22
C LYS A 247 2.57 14.37 1.69
N TRP A 248 1.48 14.95 2.19
CA TRP A 248 0.29 14.20 2.59
C TRP A 248 -0.38 13.54 1.39
N PHE A 249 -0.42 14.24 0.25
CA PHE A 249 -0.90 13.67 -1.01
C PHE A 249 -0.08 12.46 -1.46
N ASN A 250 1.25 12.61 -1.51
CA ASN A 250 2.13 11.51 -1.95
C ASN A 250 2.09 10.34 -0.96
N PHE A 251 1.97 10.58 0.34
CA PHE A 251 1.76 9.53 1.32
C PHE A 251 0.43 8.80 1.12
N GLU A 252 -0.67 9.52 0.87
CA GLU A 252 -1.97 8.90 0.65
C GLU A 252 -2.01 8.07 -0.65
N LEU A 253 -1.36 8.54 -1.72
CA LEU A 253 -1.19 7.74 -2.93
C LEU A 253 -0.47 6.41 -2.66
N ILE A 254 0.60 6.45 -1.84
CA ILE A 254 1.30 5.23 -1.43
C ILE A 254 0.34 4.33 -0.64
N ARG A 255 -0.33 4.87 0.38
CA ARG A 255 -1.23 4.12 1.26
C ARG A 255 -2.34 3.41 0.47
N GLN A 256 -3.01 4.12 -0.44
CA GLN A 256 -4.06 3.55 -1.30
C GLN A 256 -3.51 2.47 -2.23
N THR A 257 -2.31 2.67 -2.77
CA THR A 257 -1.66 1.69 -3.67
C THR A 257 -1.28 0.40 -2.93
N THR A 258 -0.87 0.49 -1.67
CA THR A 258 -0.42 -0.66 -0.87
C THR A 258 -1.54 -1.36 -0.09
N ARG A 259 -2.75 -0.78 -0.01
CA ARG A 259 -3.84 -1.24 0.88
C ARG A 259 -4.29 -2.68 0.64
N HIS A 260 -4.28 -3.13 -0.61
CA HIS A 260 -4.80 -4.45 -1.04
C HIS A 260 -3.69 -5.42 -1.47
N GLU A 261 -2.47 -5.18 -1.03
CA GLU A 261 -1.30 -5.94 -1.48
C GLU A 261 -1.32 -7.42 -1.07
N LEU A 262 -1.95 -7.76 0.06
CA LEU A 262 -1.97 -9.13 0.59
C LEU A 262 -2.71 -10.13 -0.33
N GLU A 263 -3.53 -9.63 -1.24
CA GLU A 263 -4.39 -10.47 -2.11
C GLU A 263 -3.81 -10.65 -3.52
N GLU A 264 -2.66 -10.04 -3.83
CA GLU A 264 -2.18 -9.93 -5.20
C GLU A 264 -0.67 -10.11 -5.37
N ASN A 265 -0.27 -10.51 -6.57
CA ASN A 265 1.14 -10.57 -6.96
C ASN A 265 1.75 -9.17 -7.07
N LEU A 266 3.06 -9.09 -6.84
CA LEU A 266 3.85 -7.86 -6.96
C LEU A 266 3.69 -7.25 -8.36
N ASN A 267 3.13 -6.04 -8.44
CA ASN A 267 2.88 -5.34 -9.70
C ASN A 267 3.91 -4.21 -9.90
N ASN A 268 4.71 -4.30 -10.98
CA ASN A 268 5.73 -3.31 -11.32
C ASN A 268 5.19 -1.89 -11.50
N GLN A 269 3.95 -1.73 -12.00
CA GLN A 269 3.34 -0.41 -12.15
C GLN A 269 3.07 0.24 -10.78
N ASN A 270 2.65 -0.54 -9.79
CA ASN A 270 2.47 -0.07 -8.41
C ASN A 270 3.81 0.27 -7.76
N VAL A 271 4.85 -0.52 -7.99
CA VAL A 271 6.20 -0.24 -7.50
C VAL A 271 6.69 1.11 -8.05
N ARG A 272 6.52 1.33 -9.36
CA ARG A 272 6.87 2.60 -10.01
C ARG A 272 6.07 3.78 -9.44
N LEU A 273 4.76 3.61 -9.22
CA LEU A 273 3.91 4.62 -8.58
C LEU A 273 4.46 5.03 -7.21
N VAL A 274 4.71 4.04 -6.35
CA VAL A 274 5.21 4.28 -4.98
C VAL A 274 6.59 4.92 -5.02
N LYS A 275 7.49 4.47 -5.89
CA LYS A 275 8.80 5.08 -6.11
C LYS A 275 8.69 6.56 -6.49
N ASN A 276 7.82 6.90 -7.44
CA ASN A 276 7.62 8.29 -7.86
C ASN A 276 7.15 9.18 -6.69
N CYS A 277 6.28 8.64 -5.84
CA CYS A 277 5.82 9.35 -4.63
C CYS A 277 6.96 9.49 -3.62
N LEU A 278 7.71 8.41 -3.36
CA LEU A 278 8.86 8.41 -2.45
C LEU A 278 9.93 9.42 -2.87
N LEU A 279 10.29 9.49 -4.15
CA LEU A 279 11.24 10.46 -4.69
C LEU A 279 10.84 11.92 -4.40
N LYS A 280 9.54 12.22 -4.36
CA LYS A 280 9.03 13.56 -3.98
C LYS A 280 9.11 13.79 -2.46
N LEU A 281 8.98 12.74 -1.66
CA LEU A 281 9.05 12.80 -0.20
C LEU A 281 10.48 12.90 0.35
N VAL A 282 11.51 12.47 -0.40
CA VAL A 282 12.92 12.48 0.06
C VAL A 282 13.38 13.84 0.59
N SER A 283 12.87 14.94 0.03
CA SER A 283 13.21 16.30 0.44
C SER A 283 12.80 16.65 1.88
N ASP A 284 11.80 15.95 2.45
CA ASP A 284 11.41 16.04 3.85
C ASP A 284 11.80 14.73 4.54
N THR A 285 13.07 14.62 4.93
CA THR A 285 13.65 13.38 5.48
C THR A 285 12.91 12.89 6.72
N SER A 286 12.40 13.80 7.57
CA SER A 286 11.61 13.41 8.75
C SER A 286 10.30 12.72 8.35
N PHE A 287 9.56 13.29 7.41
CA PHE A 287 8.32 12.70 6.92
C PHE A 287 8.56 11.41 6.11
N PHE A 288 9.66 11.36 5.35
CA PHE A 288 10.09 10.17 4.64
C PHE A 288 10.41 9.01 5.60
N LYS A 289 11.17 9.26 6.67
CA LYS A 289 11.45 8.26 7.73
C LYS A 289 10.17 7.71 8.35
N GLN A 290 9.22 8.59 8.68
CA GLN A 290 7.92 8.17 9.21
C GLN A 290 7.15 7.29 8.20
N SER A 291 7.27 7.56 6.89
CA SER A 291 6.66 6.73 5.86
C SER A 291 7.27 5.33 5.81
N VAL A 292 8.60 5.22 5.93
CA VAL A 292 9.31 3.92 6.00
C VAL A 292 8.84 3.10 7.20
N LEU A 293 8.72 3.74 8.36
CA LEU A 293 8.24 3.10 9.59
C LEU A 293 6.76 2.68 9.52
N TYR A 294 5.95 3.35 8.69
CA TYR A 294 4.52 3.05 8.54
C TYR A 294 4.25 1.84 7.64
N PHE A 295 5.12 1.56 6.64
CA PHE A 295 4.93 0.48 5.67
C PHE A 295 5.95 -0.69 5.79
N PRO A 296 6.25 -1.24 7.00
CA PRO A 296 7.29 -2.25 7.13
C PRO A 296 6.94 -3.58 6.44
N LYS A 297 5.64 -3.85 6.24
CA LYS A 297 5.08 -5.10 5.69
C LYS A 297 4.90 -5.09 4.17
N SER A 298 4.84 -3.91 3.56
CA SER A 298 4.46 -3.79 2.15
C SER A 298 5.65 -4.15 1.26
N LYS A 299 5.49 -5.19 0.42
CA LYS A 299 6.50 -5.61 -0.55
C LYS A 299 6.64 -4.58 -1.67
N ILE A 300 5.54 -4.00 -2.14
CA ILE A 300 5.49 -2.90 -3.12
C ILE A 300 6.29 -1.71 -2.57
N PHE A 301 6.04 -1.33 -1.32
CA PHE A 301 6.76 -0.23 -0.67
C PHE A 301 8.24 -0.52 -0.52
N ASN A 302 8.61 -1.68 0.02
CA ASN A 302 10.01 -2.06 0.23
C ASN A 302 10.77 -2.18 -1.11
N ASN A 303 10.12 -2.70 -2.15
CA ASN A 303 10.67 -2.72 -3.51
C ASN A 303 10.97 -1.30 -4.03
N ALA A 304 9.99 -0.39 -3.92
CA ALA A 304 10.14 0.99 -4.34
C ALA A 304 11.14 1.79 -3.49
N LEU A 305 11.21 1.50 -2.19
CA LEU A 305 12.17 2.10 -1.27
C LEU A 305 13.59 1.74 -1.67
N ALA A 306 13.84 0.50 -2.06
CA ALA A 306 15.16 0.05 -2.52
C ALA A 306 15.65 0.87 -3.72
N GLU A 307 14.83 1.02 -4.77
CA GLU A 307 15.19 1.88 -5.91
C GLU A 307 15.36 3.34 -5.51
N THR A 308 14.51 3.83 -4.62
CA THR A 308 14.57 5.23 -4.18
C THR A 308 15.89 5.50 -3.47
N LEU A 309 16.31 4.64 -2.53
CA LEU A 309 17.56 4.82 -1.82
C LEU A 309 18.77 4.66 -2.75
N ALA A 310 18.73 3.68 -3.67
CA ALA A 310 19.78 3.47 -4.67
C ALA A 310 19.99 4.67 -5.62
N LEU A 311 18.95 5.49 -5.85
CA LEU A 311 19.04 6.71 -6.67
C LEU A 311 19.45 7.97 -5.89
N ASN A 312 19.49 7.91 -4.56
CA ASN A 312 19.78 9.06 -3.70
C ASN A 312 21.16 8.92 -3.03
N SER A 313 21.55 9.91 -2.22
CA SER A 313 22.87 9.94 -1.55
C SER A 313 23.07 8.80 -0.54
N ASN A 314 24.31 8.35 -0.35
CA ASN A 314 24.69 7.38 0.70
C ASN A 314 24.26 7.86 2.10
N LYS A 315 24.33 9.18 2.37
CA LYS A 315 23.89 9.73 3.65
C LYS A 315 22.41 9.47 3.96
N LEU A 316 21.54 9.59 2.95
CA LEU A 316 20.13 9.26 3.11
C LEU A 316 19.92 7.77 3.39
N GLN A 317 20.65 6.92 2.67
CA GLN A 317 20.63 5.47 2.89
C GLN A 317 21.04 5.13 4.34
N GLU A 318 22.17 5.66 4.80
CA GLU A 318 22.66 5.52 6.19
C GLU A 318 21.59 5.92 7.20
N ASP A 319 21.03 7.12 7.04
CA ASP A 319 20.04 7.67 7.96
C ASP A 319 18.77 6.80 8.01
N ILE A 320 18.37 6.19 6.90
CA ILE A 320 17.17 5.34 6.83
C ILE A 320 17.42 3.97 7.44
N ILE A 321 18.59 3.37 7.17
CA ILE A 321 18.95 2.09 7.77
C ILE A 321 19.13 2.27 9.28
N SER A 322 19.83 3.32 9.72
CA SER A 322 20.02 3.66 11.14
C SER A 322 18.70 3.88 11.87
N ASP A 323 17.79 4.66 11.31
CA ASP A 323 16.65 5.16 12.09
C ASP A 323 15.36 4.37 11.85
N CYS A 324 15.25 3.63 10.74
CA CYS A 324 14.00 2.98 10.35
C CYS A 324 14.06 1.46 10.26
N PHE A 325 15.25 0.86 10.15
CA PHE A 325 15.36 -0.60 10.06
C PHE A 325 15.42 -1.20 11.46
N GLU A 326 14.26 -1.54 12.02
CA GLU A 326 14.17 -2.24 13.29
C GLU A 326 14.38 -3.74 13.07
N ILE A 327 15.40 -4.32 13.72
CA ILE A 327 15.64 -5.76 13.68
C ILE A 327 14.63 -6.44 14.61
N SER A 328 13.84 -7.36 14.05
CA SER A 328 12.81 -8.09 14.78
C SER A 328 13.24 -9.55 14.98
N LYS A 329 13.02 -10.10 16.18
CA LYS A 329 13.14 -11.54 16.43
C LYS A 329 12.09 -12.38 15.69
N HIS A 330 11.04 -11.73 15.17
CA HIS A 330 9.99 -12.37 14.38
C HIS A 330 10.23 -12.15 12.89
N THR A 331 10.11 -13.21 12.10
CA THR A 331 10.28 -13.21 10.63
C THR A 331 9.09 -12.61 9.86
N PHE A 332 8.16 -11.93 10.54
CA PHE A 332 6.94 -11.39 9.93
C PHE A 332 7.23 -10.49 8.71
N TYR A 333 8.34 -9.75 8.72
CA TYR A 333 8.72 -8.82 7.65
C TYR A 333 9.68 -9.41 6.63
N HIS A 334 10.13 -10.65 6.82
CA HIS A 334 11.26 -11.25 6.10
C HIS A 334 11.12 -11.15 4.56
N GLU A 335 9.95 -11.50 4.02
CA GLU A 335 9.72 -11.45 2.57
C GLU A 335 9.82 -10.02 2.00
N ALA A 336 9.27 -9.03 2.70
CA ALA A 336 9.37 -7.63 2.27
C ALA A 336 10.81 -7.12 2.33
N LYS A 337 11.60 -7.56 3.33
CA LYS A 337 13.02 -7.23 3.46
C LYS A 337 13.87 -7.89 2.38
N ASN A 338 13.59 -9.12 1.99
CA ASN A 338 14.27 -9.78 0.88
C ASN A 338 13.99 -9.06 -0.44
N ILE A 339 12.75 -8.65 -0.68
CA ILE A 339 12.40 -7.87 -1.87
C ILE A 339 13.15 -6.52 -1.89
N PHE A 340 13.30 -5.86 -0.74
CA PHE A 340 14.17 -4.69 -0.63
C PHE A 340 15.62 -5.03 -0.99
N LYS A 341 16.20 -6.07 -0.37
CA LYS A 341 17.61 -6.49 -0.56
C LYS A 341 17.90 -6.72 -2.04
N ASP A 342 17.12 -7.58 -2.67
CA ASP A 342 17.32 -8.02 -4.04
C ASP A 342 17.18 -6.85 -5.03
N ASN A 343 16.21 -5.96 -4.78
CA ASN A 343 16.02 -4.83 -5.67
C ASN A 343 17.03 -3.71 -5.45
N PHE A 344 17.55 -3.57 -4.22
CA PHE A 344 18.64 -2.65 -3.92
C PHE A 344 19.93 -3.12 -4.60
N LYS A 345 20.28 -4.42 -4.50
CA LYS A 345 21.43 -5.04 -5.20
C LYS A 345 21.39 -4.76 -6.70
N LYS A 346 20.22 -4.87 -7.32
CA LYS A 346 20.02 -4.62 -8.77
C LYS A 346 20.14 -3.15 -9.16
N SER A 347 19.79 -2.23 -8.26
CA SER A 347 19.65 -0.81 -8.58
C SER A 347 20.83 0.05 -8.14
N ALA A 348 21.56 -0.38 -7.10
CA ALA A 348 22.70 0.34 -6.55
C ALA A 348 24.01 -0.09 -7.22
N THR A 349 25.07 0.69 -7.00
CA THR A 349 26.43 0.22 -7.28
C THR A 349 26.84 -0.84 -6.27
N GLU A 350 27.82 -1.67 -6.63
CA GLU A 350 28.35 -2.73 -5.77
C GLU A 350 28.84 -2.16 -4.42
N ASP A 351 29.66 -1.11 -4.43
CA ASP A 351 30.15 -0.45 -3.21
C ASP A 351 29.00 -0.04 -2.26
N ARG A 352 27.93 0.54 -2.81
CA ARG A 352 26.78 0.99 -2.02
C ARG A 352 25.96 -0.17 -1.46
N TYR A 353 25.85 -1.26 -2.21
CA TYR A 353 25.22 -2.48 -1.73
C TYR A 353 26.04 -3.09 -0.58
N LEU A 354 27.36 -3.16 -0.74
CA LEU A 354 28.28 -3.64 0.29
C LEU A 354 28.23 -2.77 1.57
N GLU A 355 28.17 -1.44 1.43
CA GLU A 355 27.97 -0.51 2.55
C GLU A 355 26.62 -0.75 3.27
N MET A 356 25.54 -0.98 2.51
CA MET A 356 24.22 -1.30 3.08
C MET A 356 24.27 -2.60 3.90
N LEU A 357 24.88 -3.66 3.35
CA LEU A 357 25.01 -4.94 4.05
C LEU A 357 25.76 -4.76 5.37
N GLU A 358 26.85 -4.00 5.37
CA GLU A 358 27.64 -3.69 6.57
C GLU A 358 26.83 -2.93 7.62
N GLN A 359 26.05 -1.93 7.21
CA GLN A 359 25.18 -1.18 8.13
C GLN A 359 24.11 -2.07 8.76
N VAL A 360 23.45 -2.92 7.96
CA VAL A 360 22.45 -3.86 8.47
C VAL A 360 23.09 -4.89 9.39
N HIS A 361 24.26 -5.42 9.04
CA HIS A 361 25.02 -6.33 9.88
C HIS A 361 25.37 -5.69 11.24
N ASN A 362 25.87 -4.45 11.26
CA ASN A 362 26.20 -3.76 12.51
C ASN A 362 24.98 -3.56 13.41
N LYS A 363 23.80 -3.30 12.83
CA LYS A 363 22.54 -3.24 13.60
C LYS A 363 22.13 -4.61 14.14
N TRP A 364 22.27 -5.65 13.33
CA TRP A 364 21.99 -7.02 13.74
C TRP A 364 22.93 -7.47 14.87
N GLU A 365 24.23 -7.22 14.77
CA GLU A 365 25.21 -7.47 15.82
C GLU A 365 24.87 -6.72 17.11
N THR A 366 24.46 -5.45 17.02
CA THR A 366 24.02 -4.68 18.20
C THR A 366 22.79 -5.31 18.86
N PHE A 367 21.81 -5.74 18.06
CA PHE A 367 20.61 -6.43 18.54
C PHE A 367 20.95 -7.79 19.17
N TYR A 368 21.80 -8.56 18.52
CA TYR A 368 22.25 -9.87 18.94
C TYR A 368 23.03 -9.82 20.26
N ASN A 369 23.97 -8.87 20.38
CA ASN A 369 24.72 -8.64 21.61
C ASN A 369 23.84 -8.13 22.76
N LYS A 370 22.78 -7.36 22.46
CA LYS A 370 21.81 -6.96 23.48
C LYS A 370 21.12 -8.18 24.09
N ILE A 371 20.68 -9.14 23.26
CA ILE A 371 20.03 -10.37 23.75
C ILE A 371 21.01 -11.20 24.59
N SER A 372 22.24 -11.37 24.10
CA SER A 372 23.32 -12.10 24.80
C SER A 372 23.58 -11.57 26.23
N ASN A 373 23.52 -10.25 26.40
CA ASN A 373 23.79 -9.58 27.67
C ASN A 373 22.53 -9.26 28.50
N SER A 374 21.38 -9.85 28.17
CA SER A 374 20.10 -9.59 28.84
C SER A 374 19.49 -10.86 29.42
N ASP A 375 18.49 -10.70 30.30
CA ASP A 375 17.66 -11.81 30.79
C ASP A 375 16.61 -12.30 29.77
N GLU A 376 16.68 -11.83 28.51
CA GLU A 376 15.76 -12.30 27.46
C GLU A 376 16.02 -13.78 27.16
N TYR A 377 14.97 -14.60 27.28
CA TYR A 377 15.04 -16.03 26.98
C TYR A 377 14.88 -16.27 25.48
N GLN A 378 15.84 -17.00 24.90
CA GLN A 378 15.79 -17.51 23.53
C GLN A 378 15.95 -19.03 23.54
N ASP A 379 14.89 -19.74 23.12
CA ASP A 379 14.81 -21.20 23.11
C ASP A 379 14.84 -21.81 21.71
N ASP A 380 15.12 -21.03 20.68
CA ASP A 380 15.30 -21.51 19.30
C ASP A 380 16.28 -20.61 18.53
N LEU A 381 16.57 -20.92 17.26
CA LEU A 381 17.36 -20.03 16.42
C LEU A 381 16.74 -18.64 16.34
N LEU A 382 17.58 -17.61 16.52
CA LEU A 382 17.19 -16.21 16.39
C LEU A 382 17.21 -15.80 14.92
N LEU A 383 16.29 -16.37 14.13
CA LEU A 383 16.13 -16.01 12.73
C LEU A 383 15.33 -14.70 12.63
N THR A 384 16.04 -13.60 12.47
CA THR A 384 15.46 -12.26 12.28
C THR A 384 14.88 -12.06 10.87
N ASP A 385 14.09 -11.01 10.70
CA ASP A 385 13.60 -10.56 9.39
C ASP A 385 14.72 -10.14 8.42
N TYR A 386 15.96 -9.96 8.89
CA TYR A 386 17.13 -9.61 8.09
C TYR A 386 18.15 -10.75 7.90
N CYS A 387 17.83 -12.00 8.26
CA CYS A 387 18.80 -13.11 8.15
C CYS A 387 19.47 -13.23 6.78
N ASP A 388 18.73 -13.01 5.69
CA ASP A 388 19.30 -13.08 4.34
C ASP A 388 20.23 -11.91 4.00
N PHE A 389 20.15 -10.78 4.72
CA PHE A 389 21.17 -9.74 4.64
C PHE A 389 22.45 -10.20 5.35
N ILE A 390 22.33 -10.91 6.46
CA ILE A 390 23.46 -11.38 7.25
C ILE A 390 24.22 -12.48 6.52
N VAL A 391 23.50 -13.45 5.94
CA VAL A 391 24.11 -14.48 5.07
C VAL A 391 24.84 -13.83 3.90
N GLU A 392 24.21 -12.85 3.25
CA GLU A 392 24.84 -12.16 2.12
C GLU A 392 26.06 -11.34 2.56
N TYR A 393 26.00 -10.68 3.71
CA TYR A 393 27.13 -9.96 4.26
C TYR A 393 28.33 -10.89 4.48
N PHE A 394 28.13 -12.05 5.10
CA PHE A 394 29.19 -13.05 5.23
C PHE A 394 29.69 -13.54 3.87
N TYR A 395 28.80 -13.78 2.91
CA TYR A 395 29.20 -14.21 1.57
C TYR A 395 30.08 -13.18 0.84
N GLU A 396 29.70 -11.90 0.86
CA GLU A 396 30.34 -10.85 0.07
C GLU A 396 31.56 -10.22 0.78
N LYS A 397 31.55 -10.10 2.12
CA LYS A 397 32.58 -9.34 2.87
C LYS A 397 33.64 -10.19 3.54
N PHE A 398 33.34 -11.45 3.88
CA PHE A 398 34.32 -12.30 4.53
C PHE A 398 35.11 -13.04 3.46
N ASP A 399 36.41 -13.22 3.68
CA ASP A 399 37.16 -14.19 2.89
C ASP A 399 36.91 -15.63 3.38
N ASP A 400 37.45 -16.61 2.68
CA ASP A 400 37.24 -18.02 3.00
C ASP A 400 37.83 -18.38 4.37
N SER A 401 38.96 -17.78 4.75
CA SER A 401 39.57 -17.95 6.07
C SER A 401 38.68 -17.38 7.18
N ASP A 402 38.13 -16.17 6.98
CA ASP A 402 37.25 -15.52 7.94
C ASP A 402 36.01 -16.38 8.24
N ILE A 403 35.39 -16.97 7.21
CA ILE A 403 34.25 -17.88 7.38
C ILE A 403 34.66 -19.12 8.18
N ILE A 404 35.77 -19.77 7.80
CA ILE A 404 36.27 -20.97 8.49
C ILE A 404 36.59 -20.67 9.96
N ASP A 405 37.29 -19.57 10.24
CA ASP A 405 37.69 -19.17 11.57
C ASP A 405 36.47 -18.85 12.44
N ASN A 406 35.48 -18.12 11.90
CA ASN A 406 34.24 -17.85 12.63
C ASN A 406 33.43 -19.12 12.91
N MET A 407 33.37 -20.06 11.96
CA MET A 407 32.70 -21.36 12.16
C MET A 407 33.41 -22.19 13.23
N ASN A 408 34.74 -22.27 13.20
CA ASN A 408 35.55 -22.94 14.21
C ASN A 408 35.34 -22.35 15.60
N ASN A 409 35.34 -21.03 15.72
CA ASN A 409 35.07 -20.35 16.99
C ASN A 409 33.67 -20.73 17.51
N CYS A 410 32.65 -20.72 16.66
CA CYS A 410 31.31 -21.15 17.05
C CYS A 410 31.28 -22.62 17.51
N PHE A 411 31.93 -23.54 16.81
CA PHE A 411 32.00 -24.95 17.22
C PHE A 411 32.71 -25.11 18.56
N ASN A 412 33.84 -24.44 18.76
CA ASN A 412 34.58 -24.46 20.01
C ASN A 412 33.73 -23.93 21.17
N ASP A 413 33.10 -22.78 21.00
CA ASP A 413 32.25 -22.17 22.04
C ASP A 413 31.03 -23.06 22.37
N LEU A 414 30.41 -23.66 21.35
CA LEU A 414 29.33 -24.64 21.54
C LEU A 414 29.80 -25.88 22.30
N GLN A 415 31.01 -26.39 22.02
CA GLN A 415 31.56 -27.56 22.70
C GLN A 415 31.76 -27.32 24.20
N TYR A 416 32.16 -26.10 24.57
CA TYR A 416 32.44 -25.71 25.96
C TYR A 416 31.28 -24.97 26.65
N ILE A 417 30.10 -24.90 26.03
CA ILE A 417 28.95 -24.13 26.55
C ILE A 417 28.48 -24.59 27.95
N VAL A 418 28.68 -25.87 28.30
CA VAL A 418 28.33 -26.38 29.64
C VAL A 418 29.32 -25.90 30.70
N SER A 419 30.52 -25.49 30.27
CA SER A 419 31.61 -25.03 31.12
C SER A 419 31.71 -23.50 31.23
N ILE A 420 30.90 -22.74 30.49
CA ILE A 420 30.87 -21.28 30.63
C ILE A 420 30.14 -20.86 31.90
N TRP A 421 30.67 -19.83 32.57
CA TRP A 421 29.99 -19.17 33.68
C TRP A 421 28.84 -18.33 33.14
N THR A 422 27.63 -18.65 33.58
CA THR A 422 26.40 -17.91 33.27
C THR A 422 25.64 -17.64 34.57
N GLU A 423 24.88 -16.55 34.60
CA GLU A 423 24.10 -16.14 35.76
C GLU A 423 22.90 -17.08 35.99
N SER A 424 22.42 -17.74 34.92
CA SER A 424 21.31 -18.68 34.98
C SER A 424 21.36 -19.73 33.86
N GLN A 425 20.62 -20.83 34.04
CA GLN A 425 20.40 -21.84 32.98
C GLN A 425 19.73 -21.23 31.74
N THR A 426 18.81 -20.28 31.93
CA THR A 426 18.14 -19.54 30.87
C THR A 426 19.14 -18.77 30.00
N GLN A 427 20.12 -18.12 30.61
CA GLN A 427 21.19 -17.41 29.89
C GLN A 427 22.11 -18.40 29.15
N GLN A 428 22.40 -19.56 29.74
CA GLN A 428 23.18 -20.62 29.06
C GLN A 428 22.46 -21.16 27.82
N ILE A 429 21.15 -21.42 27.91
CA ILE A 429 20.32 -21.86 26.77
C ILE A 429 20.28 -20.78 25.68
N THR A 430 20.10 -19.52 26.08
CA THR A 430 20.09 -18.38 25.16
C THR A 430 21.43 -18.26 24.44
N THR A 431 22.54 -18.32 25.16
CA THR A 431 23.89 -18.27 24.58
C THR A 431 24.12 -19.40 23.58
N PHE A 432 23.70 -20.63 23.92
CA PHE A 432 23.75 -21.77 23.02
C PHE A 432 23.01 -21.49 21.70
N ASN A 433 21.75 -21.03 21.79
CA ASN A 433 20.92 -20.79 20.61
C ASN A 433 21.42 -19.60 19.77
N LEU A 434 21.99 -18.58 20.41
CA LEU A 434 22.66 -17.50 19.71
C LEU A 434 23.84 -18.06 18.89
N LEU A 435 24.78 -18.77 19.52
CA LEU A 435 25.94 -19.36 18.82
C LEU A 435 25.51 -20.27 17.67
N LEU A 436 24.48 -21.09 17.91
CA LEU A 436 23.92 -21.97 16.89
C LEU A 436 23.29 -21.18 15.73
N THR A 437 22.66 -20.02 16.01
CA THR A 437 22.12 -19.12 14.97
C THR A 437 23.24 -18.56 14.10
N ARG A 438 24.33 -18.07 14.69
CA ARG A 438 25.48 -17.53 13.94
C ARG A 438 26.10 -18.61 13.07
N LEU A 439 26.33 -19.80 13.64
CA LEU A 439 26.85 -20.94 12.90
C LEU A 439 25.91 -21.34 11.76
N TYR A 440 24.60 -21.41 12.01
CA TYR A 440 23.59 -21.72 11.00
C TYR A 440 23.68 -20.78 9.80
N LEU A 441 23.73 -19.45 10.03
CA LEU A 441 23.87 -18.45 8.96
C LEU A 441 25.21 -18.59 8.21
N LEU A 442 26.31 -18.84 8.92
CA LEU A 442 27.62 -19.08 8.31
C LEU A 442 27.63 -20.32 7.39
N THR A 443 26.90 -21.39 7.72
CA THR A 443 26.81 -22.57 6.83
C THR A 443 26.21 -22.24 5.46
N TYR A 444 25.28 -21.27 5.39
CA TYR A 444 24.74 -20.83 4.10
C TYR A 444 25.77 -20.05 3.28
N ALA A 445 26.56 -19.17 3.91
CA ALA A 445 27.64 -18.47 3.23
C ALA A 445 28.73 -19.45 2.75
N PHE A 446 29.11 -20.40 3.60
CA PHE A 446 30.07 -21.48 3.28
C PHE A 446 29.63 -22.28 2.05
N LYS A 447 28.36 -22.69 2.01
CA LYS A 447 27.77 -23.37 0.84
C LYS A 447 27.75 -22.49 -0.39
N GLY A 448 27.31 -21.23 -0.25
CA GLY A 448 27.23 -20.28 -1.36
C GLY A 448 28.57 -20.05 -2.04
N LYS A 449 29.67 -20.11 -1.27
CA LYS A 449 31.05 -20.03 -1.76
C LYS A 449 31.62 -21.35 -2.28
N GLU A 450 30.84 -22.42 -2.27
CA GLU A 450 31.27 -23.77 -2.69
C GLU A 450 32.52 -24.26 -1.93
N MET A 451 32.70 -23.83 -0.68
CA MET A 451 33.90 -24.12 0.10
C MET A 451 33.98 -25.59 0.48
N ASN A 452 35.16 -26.20 0.31
CA ASN A 452 35.42 -27.56 0.76
C ASN A 452 36.48 -27.56 1.86
N ASN A 453 36.08 -27.93 3.07
CA ASN A 453 36.98 -28.05 4.21
C ASN A 453 36.66 -29.31 5.04
N LYS A 454 37.57 -30.29 5.01
CA LYS A 454 37.46 -31.55 5.76
C LYS A 454 37.50 -31.36 7.27
N GLU A 455 38.19 -30.32 7.75
CA GLU A 455 38.21 -29.96 9.16
C GLU A 455 36.84 -29.46 9.60
N MET A 456 36.13 -28.67 8.78
CA MET A 456 34.76 -28.24 9.09
C MET A 456 33.79 -29.41 9.20
N LEU A 457 33.87 -30.39 8.29
CA LEU A 457 33.09 -31.62 8.39
C LEU A 457 33.39 -32.39 9.67
N LYS A 458 34.66 -32.44 10.08
CA LYS A 458 35.07 -33.08 11.32
C LYS A 458 34.51 -32.32 12.53
N SER A 459 34.69 -31.01 12.62
CA SER A 459 34.14 -30.17 13.69
C SER A 459 32.63 -30.31 13.82
N PHE A 460 31.91 -30.38 12.69
CA PHE A 460 30.47 -30.65 12.68
C PHE A 460 30.13 -32.05 13.21
N SER A 461 30.86 -33.08 12.79
CA SER A 461 30.66 -34.46 13.26
C SER A 461 30.93 -34.59 14.77
N ASP A 462 31.97 -33.92 15.27
CA ASP A 462 32.31 -33.88 16.68
C ASP A 462 31.18 -33.21 17.49
N PHE A 463 30.61 -32.09 17.00
CA PHE A 463 29.43 -31.45 17.56
C PHE A 463 28.19 -32.37 17.56
N GLU A 464 27.89 -33.00 16.42
CA GLU A 464 26.74 -33.92 16.24
C GLU A 464 26.86 -35.18 17.15
N SER A 465 28.08 -35.62 17.43
CA SER A 465 28.31 -36.79 18.30
C SER A 465 28.18 -36.50 19.79
N ASN A 466 28.10 -35.22 20.21
CA ASN A 466 28.02 -34.83 21.60
C ASN A 466 26.59 -34.97 22.16
N SER A 467 26.24 -36.20 22.56
CA SER A 467 24.92 -36.55 23.07
C SER A 467 24.48 -35.74 24.30
N ILE A 468 25.42 -35.25 25.12
CA ILE A 468 25.11 -34.42 26.30
C ILE A 468 24.65 -33.02 25.85
N LEU A 469 25.36 -32.41 24.90
CA LEU A 469 24.95 -31.11 24.35
C LEU A 469 23.61 -31.21 23.63
N ILE A 470 23.45 -32.22 22.78
CA ILE A 470 22.23 -32.44 22.03
C ILE A 470 21.05 -32.67 22.99
N SER A 471 21.15 -33.64 23.91
CA SER A 471 20.04 -33.92 24.84
C SER A 471 19.68 -32.77 25.78
N ARG A 472 20.64 -31.89 26.10
CA ARG A 472 20.42 -30.76 27.02
C ARG A 472 19.85 -29.53 26.34
N PHE A 473 20.19 -29.29 25.08
CA PHE A 473 19.84 -28.04 24.40
C PHE A 473 18.98 -28.22 23.15
N ILE A 474 18.94 -29.40 22.53
CA ILE A 474 18.30 -29.67 21.24
C ILE A 474 17.16 -30.68 21.46
N GLU A 475 15.92 -30.20 21.51
CA GLU A 475 14.73 -31.08 21.50
C GLU A 475 14.42 -31.61 20.08
N ASP A 476 13.63 -32.70 19.97
CA ASP A 476 13.26 -33.45 18.74
C ASP A 476 12.86 -32.57 17.52
N LYS A 477 12.44 -31.32 17.72
CA LYS A 477 12.08 -30.38 16.64
C LYS A 477 13.27 -29.79 15.90
N ARG A 478 14.51 -29.95 16.39
CA ARG A 478 15.71 -29.30 15.85
C ARG A 478 16.60 -30.20 14.99
N ASP A 479 16.26 -31.48 14.83
CA ASP A 479 16.93 -32.41 13.90
C ASP A 479 16.91 -31.89 12.45
N ALA A 480 15.82 -31.24 12.05
CA ALA A 480 15.69 -30.66 10.72
C ALA A 480 16.71 -29.53 10.48
N LEU A 481 17.02 -28.72 11.50
CA LEU A 481 17.97 -27.62 11.39
C LEU A 481 19.42 -28.12 11.29
N ILE A 482 19.78 -29.06 12.16
CA ILE A 482 21.10 -29.71 12.14
C ILE A 482 21.32 -30.41 10.81
N LYS A 483 20.29 -31.07 10.27
CA LYS A 483 20.33 -31.67 8.95
C LYS A 483 20.62 -30.65 7.84
N VAL A 484 19.97 -29.48 7.86
CA VAL A 484 20.23 -28.41 6.88
C VAL A 484 21.68 -27.91 6.98
N MET A 485 22.20 -27.70 8.20
CA MET A 485 23.59 -27.28 8.40
C MET A 485 24.57 -28.32 7.84
N LYS A 486 24.32 -29.60 8.13
CA LYS A 486 25.10 -30.72 7.60
C LYS A 486 25.07 -30.75 6.07
N GLU A 487 23.88 -30.69 5.48
CA GLU A 487 23.70 -30.65 4.03
C GLU A 487 24.45 -29.47 3.40
N ASN A 488 24.45 -28.31 4.04
CA ASN A 488 25.17 -27.14 3.55
C ASN A 488 26.70 -27.37 3.53
N ILE A 489 27.28 -27.97 4.57
CA ILE A 489 28.71 -28.28 4.66
C ILE A 489 29.09 -29.47 3.75
N GLU A 490 28.20 -30.47 3.59
CA GLU A 490 28.44 -31.66 2.76
C GLU A 490 28.24 -31.40 1.26
N SER A 491 27.33 -30.50 0.88
CA SER A 491 26.95 -30.27 -0.53
C SER A 491 28.11 -29.79 -1.42
N THR A 492 29.18 -29.27 -0.82
CA THR A 492 30.40 -28.81 -1.48
C THR A 492 31.52 -29.87 -1.54
N ASN A 493 31.26 -31.07 -0.99
CA ASN A 493 32.18 -32.21 -0.98
C ASN A 493 31.86 -33.30 -2.01
N ARG A 494 30.84 -33.07 -2.86
CA ARG A 494 30.49 -33.93 -4.00
C ARG A 494 31.10 -33.37 -5.28
#